data_AF-A0A4Q3ETR5-F1
#
_entry.id   AF-A0A4Q3ETR5-F1
#
_cell.length_a   1.000
_cell.length_b   1.000
_cell.length_c   1.000
_cell.angle_alpha   90.00
_cell.angle_beta   90.00
_cell.angle_gamma   90.00
#
_symmetry.space_group_name_H-M   'P 1'
#
loop_
_entity.id
_entity.type
_entity.pdbx_description
1 polymer ?
#
loop_
_entity_poly.entity_id
_entity_poly.type
_entity_poly.pdbx_seq_one_letter_code
_entity_poly.pdbx_strand_id
1 'polypeptide(L)' 'VVNPPRELMKTSRYSVPFFLHPKAAVSLACLDTCIDAANPKAYPDATAGEYLDERLREIGLKA' A
#
# COMPACT_ATOMS: atom_id res chain seq x y z
N VAL A 1 -10.93 -6.94 8.65
CA VAL A 1 -11.68 -8.22 8.61
C VAL A 1 -12.50 -8.29 9.88
N VAL A 2 -13.78 -8.62 9.81
CA VAL A 2 -14.62 -8.81 11.00
C VAL A 2 -14.73 -10.28 11.34
N ASN A 3 -14.98 -10.59 12.61
CA ASN A 3 -15.24 -11.96 13.03
C ASN A 3 -16.49 -12.49 12.33
N PRO A 4 -16.47 -13.75 11.86
CA PRO A 4 -17.66 -14.34 11.26
C PRO A 4 -18.77 -14.51 12.31
N PRO A 5 -20.03 -14.70 11.87
CA PRO A 5 -21.13 -15.10 12.75
C PRO A 5 -20.77 -16.32 13.62
N ARG A 6 -21.37 -16.42 14.82
CA ARG A 6 -21.00 -17.41 15.85
C ARG A 6 -21.04 -18.84 15.31
N GLU A 7 -22.03 -19.15 14.48
CA GLU A 7 -22.24 -20.44 13.82
C GLU A 7 -21.08 -20.85 12.89
N LEU A 8 -20.33 -19.89 12.35
CA LEU A 8 -19.20 -20.13 11.45
C LEU A 8 -17.82 -20.03 12.13
N MET A 9 -17.74 -19.61 13.40
CA MET A 9 -16.47 -19.38 14.12
C MET A 9 -15.56 -20.62 14.23
N LYS A 10 -16.11 -21.83 14.11
CA LYS A 10 -15.35 -23.09 14.19
C LYS A 10 -14.99 -23.68 12.82
N THR A 11 -15.27 -22.94 11.75
CA THR A 11 -14.91 -23.35 10.38
C THR A 11 -13.55 -22.77 10.00
N SER A 12 -12.73 -23.55 9.29
CA SER A 12 -11.45 -23.05 8.78
C SER A 12 -11.68 -22.02 7.66
N ARG A 13 -10.95 -20.90 7.73
CA ARG A 13 -10.99 -19.84 6.71
C ARG A 13 -9.61 -19.70 6.08
N TYR A 14 -9.55 -19.89 4.76
CA TYR A 14 -8.32 -19.75 3.98
C TYR A 14 -8.42 -18.52 3.08
N SER A 15 -7.29 -17.83 2.91
CA SER A 15 -7.11 -16.76 1.93
C SER A 15 -5.67 -16.79 1.47
N VAL A 16 -5.46 -16.67 0.17
CA VAL A 16 -4.12 -16.61 -0.43
C VAL A 16 -4.06 -15.33 -1.27
N PRO A 17 -3.81 -14.16 -0.64
CA PRO A 17 -3.74 -12.90 -1.36
C PRO A 17 -2.46 -12.85 -2.21
N PHE A 18 -2.58 -12.27 -3.40
CA PHE A 18 -1.44 -11.90 -4.22
C PHE A 18 -1.27 -10.37 -4.18
N PHE A 19 -0.14 -9.92 -3.66
CA PHE A 19 0.19 -8.49 -3.61
C PHE A 19 1.07 -8.14 -4.80
N LEU A 20 0.52 -7.34 -5.73
CA LEU A 20 1.26 -6.85 -6.88
C LEU A 20 1.98 -5.55 -6.51
N HIS A 21 3.29 -5.52 -6.75
CA HIS A 21 4.11 -4.33 -6.58
C HIS A 21 4.65 -3.85 -7.93
N PRO A 22 4.75 -2.52 -8.16
CA PRO A 22 5.57 -1.99 -9.23
C PRO A 22 7.03 -2.43 -9.07
N LYS A 23 7.79 -2.43 -10.18
CA LYS A 23 9.24 -2.59 -10.08
C LYS A 23 9.82 -1.46 -9.23
N ALA A 24 10.86 -1.73 -8.45
CA ALA A 24 11.42 -0.76 -7.50
C ALA A 24 11.79 0.60 -8.13
N ALA A 25 12.27 0.60 -9.37
CA ALA A 25 12.66 1.81 -10.09
C ALA A 25 11.48 2.63 -10.69
N VAL A 26 10.24 2.15 -10.59
CA VAL A 26 9.07 2.88 -11.09
C VAL A 26 8.88 4.15 -10.26
N SER A 27 8.72 5.28 -10.96
CA SER A 27 8.35 6.56 -10.32
C SER A 27 6.91 6.52 -9.83
N LEU A 28 6.70 6.98 -8.60
CA LEU A 28 5.39 7.22 -7.99
C LEU A 28 5.05 8.72 -7.95
N ALA A 29 5.73 9.55 -8.75
CA ALA A 29 5.41 10.96 -8.88
C ALA A 29 3.92 11.15 -9.22
N CYS A 30 3.29 12.15 -8.58
CA CYS A 30 1.92 12.52 -8.91
C CYS A 30 1.79 12.82 -10.40
N LEU A 31 0.79 12.24 -11.06
CA LEU A 31 0.50 12.52 -12.46
C LEU A 31 0.12 13.99 -12.62
N ASP A 32 0.56 14.63 -13.70
CA ASP A 32 0.25 16.04 -13.98
C ASP A 32 -1.25 16.31 -14.03
N THR A 33 -2.04 15.33 -14.51
CA THR A 33 -3.50 15.40 -14.56
C THR A 33 -4.18 15.37 -13.20
N CYS A 34 -3.45 15.07 -12.13
CA CYS A 34 -3.92 15.05 -10.76
C CYS A 34 -3.51 16.30 -9.97
N ILE A 35 -2.80 17.25 -10.59
CA ILE A 35 -2.27 18.45 -9.94
C ILE A 35 -2.88 19.69 -10.58
N ASP A 36 -3.54 20.52 -9.78
CA ASP A 36 -4.03 21.83 -10.21
C ASP A 36 -4.04 22.84 -9.05
N ALA A 37 -4.60 24.02 -9.28
CA ALA A 37 -4.66 25.08 -8.27
C ALA A 37 -5.56 24.75 -7.06
N ALA A 38 -6.59 23.92 -7.25
CA ALA A 38 -7.48 23.47 -6.18
C ALA A 38 -6.98 22.19 -5.49
N ASN A 39 -6.22 21.36 -6.19
CA ASN A 39 -5.57 20.15 -5.69
C ASN A 39 -4.06 20.18 -5.97
N PRO A 40 -3.28 20.94 -5.19
CA PRO A 40 -1.84 21.02 -5.37
C PRO A 40 -1.16 19.69 -5.02
N LYS A 41 0.06 19.49 -5.53
CA LYS A 41 0.85 18.28 -5.29
C LYS A 41 1.07 18.09 -3.78
N ALA A 42 0.49 17.02 -3.23
CA ALA A 42 0.51 16.74 -1.79
C ALA A 42 1.71 15.88 -1.35
N TYR A 43 2.33 15.15 -2.28
CA TYR A 43 3.37 14.16 -1.98
C TYR A 43 4.68 14.50 -2.70
N PRO A 44 5.83 14.31 -2.05
CA PRO A 44 7.12 14.37 -2.73
C PRO A 44 7.24 13.20 -3.72
N ASP A 45 8.10 13.39 -4.72
CA ASP A 45 8.40 12.30 -5.65
C ASP A 45 9.21 11.22 -4.95
N ALA A 46 8.87 9.98 -5.24
CA ALA A 46 9.56 8.79 -4.75
C ALA A 46 9.48 7.68 -5.80
N THR A 47 10.39 6.73 -5.71
CA THR A 47 10.30 5.46 -6.40
C THR A 47 9.49 4.46 -5.59
N ALA A 48 8.96 3.42 -6.25
CA ALA A 48 8.24 2.34 -5.56
C ALA A 48 9.13 1.62 -4.53
N GLY A 49 10.44 1.53 -4.79
CA GLY A 49 11.41 0.96 -3.85
C GLY A 49 11.59 1.82 -2.60
N GLU A 50 11.75 3.12 -2.76
CA GLU A 50 11.88 4.06 -1.63
C GLU A 50 10.63 4.08 -0.76
N TYR A 51 9.45 4.12 -1.38
CA TYR A 51 8.19 4.08 -0.65
C TYR A 51 7.99 2.77 0.09
N LEU A 52 8.29 1.62 -0.53
CA LEU A 52 8.22 0.33 0.15
C LEU A 52 9.15 0.29 1.37
N ASP A 53 10.37 0.80 1.22
CA ASP A 53 11.35 0.85 2.29
C ASP A 53 10.87 1.70 3.49
N GLU A 54 10.35 2.88 3.21
CA GLU A 54 9.73 3.78 4.19
C GLU A 54 8.59 3.06 4.94
N ARG A 55 7.65 2.45 4.20
CA ARG A 55 6.51 1.75 4.79
C ARG A 55 6.95 0.58 5.67
N LEU A 56 7.95 -0.20 5.24
CA LEU A 56 8.50 -1.32 6.03
C LEU A 56 9.17 -0.86 7.32
N ARG A 57 9.88 0.27 7.30
CA ARG A 57 10.49 0.86 8.50
C ARG A 57 9.42 1.32 9.49
N GLU A 58 8.39 2.03 9.02
CA GLU A 58 7.33 2.55 9.90
C GLU A 58 6.52 1.46 10.61
N ILE A 59 6.31 0.31 9.96
CA ILE A 59 5.61 -0.83 10.56
C ILE A 59 6.54 -1.81 11.31
N GLY A 60 7.84 -1.50 11.37
CA GLY A 60 8.83 -2.29 12.12
C GLY A 60 9.25 -3.60 11.47
N LEU A 61 9.10 -3.74 10.15
CA LEU A 61 9.55 -4.92 9.39
C LEU A 61 10.93 -4.77 8.76
N LYS A 62 11.55 -3.59 8.90
CA LYS A 62 12.92 -3.32 8.45
C LYS A 62 13.61 -2.37 9.43
N ALA A 63 14.86 -2.70 9.78
CA ALA A 63 15.74 -1.89 10.65
C ALA A 63 16.45 -0.79 9.86
#